data_AF-A0A1J4MWR9-F1
#
_entry.id   AF-A0A1J4MWR9-F1
#
_cell.length_a   1.000
_cell.length_b   1.000
_cell.length_c   1.000
_cell.angle_alpha   90.00
_cell.angle_beta   90.00
_cell.angle_gamma   90.00
#
_symmetry.space_group_name_H-M   'P 1'
#
loop_
_entity.id
_entity.type
_entity.pdbx_description
1 polymer ?
#
loop_
_entity_poly.entity_id
_entity_poly.type
_entity_poly.pdbx_seq_one_letter_code
_entity_poly.pdbx_strand_id
1 'polypeptide(L)'
;MSNYTESIKAQSESLLATAQQGLDKAKEYADYDKASGIVFPHPLGKVGPFPLRKMVTITASVSLAFSIFQILTAMSLPGLITAAARFGIGIIGLLSAYQKEEFIAKVFAYAQALLLIISSLLLLTAVLFVLLRMGFSIFSFVVLIIALLAVAFDYFAAWIASSYYEALRRGVSVESEA
;
A
#
# COMPACT_ATOMS: atom_id res chain seq x y z
N MET A 1 8.45 29.25 -44.31
CA MET A 1 8.16 29.22 -42.85
C MET A 1 6.75 28.67 -42.59
N SER A 2 6.44 27.43 -43.01
CA SER A 2 5.07 26.84 -42.92
C SER A 2 4.98 25.65 -41.95
N ASN A 3 6.09 24.96 -41.64
CA ASN A 3 6.07 23.70 -40.88
C ASN A 3 6.02 23.86 -39.35
N TYR A 4 6.40 25.03 -38.82
CA TYR A 4 6.48 25.23 -37.36
C TYR A 4 5.10 25.50 -36.74
N THR A 5 4.22 26.16 -37.49
CA THR A 5 2.87 26.50 -37.03
C THR A 5 1.94 25.29 -37.04
N GLU A 6 2.11 24.38 -38.01
CA GLU A 6 1.36 23.10 -38.06
C GLU A 6 1.79 22.13 -36.95
N SER A 7 3.09 22.06 -36.61
CA SER A 7 3.55 21.20 -35.53
C SER A 7 3.07 21.66 -34.15
N ILE A 8 3.06 22.98 -33.90
CA ILE A 8 2.52 23.56 -32.67
C ILE A 8 1.02 23.32 -32.59
N LYS A 9 0.29 23.46 -33.70
CA LYS A 9 -1.15 23.18 -33.74
C LYS A 9 -1.43 21.72 -33.39
N ALA A 10 -0.73 20.77 -33.99
CA ALA A 10 -0.89 19.34 -33.69
C ALA A 10 -0.53 19.00 -32.22
N GLN A 11 0.51 19.62 -31.65
CA GLN A 11 0.85 19.45 -30.23
C GLN A 11 -0.22 20.05 -29.31
N SER A 12 -0.76 21.22 -29.64
CA SER A 12 -1.82 21.86 -28.86
C SER A 12 -3.11 21.05 -28.88
N GLU A 13 -3.49 20.49 -30.03
CA GLU A 13 -4.68 19.64 -30.19
C GLU A 13 -4.52 18.31 -29.43
N SER A 14 -3.32 17.73 -29.43
CA SER A 14 -2.97 16.54 -28.63
C SER A 14 -3.06 16.81 -27.13
N LEU A 15 -2.51 17.94 -26.67
CA LEU A 15 -2.57 18.35 -25.26
C LEU A 15 -4.00 18.67 -24.82
N LEU A 16 -4.80 19.31 -25.67
CA LEU A 16 -6.22 19.57 -25.43
C LEU A 16 -7.03 18.28 -25.38
N ALA A 17 -6.81 17.33 -26.29
CA ALA A 17 -7.48 16.03 -26.26
C ALA A 17 -7.13 15.22 -24.99
N THR A 18 -5.86 15.27 -24.57
CA THR A 18 -5.39 14.62 -23.34
C THR A 18 -5.99 15.29 -22.09
N ALA A 19 -6.05 16.63 -22.07
CA ALA A 19 -6.66 17.39 -21.00
C ALA A 19 -8.17 17.13 -20.90
N GLN A 20 -8.87 17.05 -22.04
CA GLN A 20 -10.28 16.74 -22.11
C GLN A 20 -10.56 15.32 -21.59
N GLN A 21 -9.75 14.34 -22.00
CA GLN A 21 -9.86 12.97 -21.50
C GLN A 21 -9.59 12.87 -19.99
N GLY A 22 -8.69 13.70 -19.45
CA GLY A 22 -8.46 13.82 -18.02
C GLY A 22 -9.65 14.44 -17.28
N LEU A 23 -10.27 15.45 -17.88
CA LEU A 23 -11.44 16.16 -17.33
C LEU A 23 -12.70 15.29 -17.33
N ASP A 24 -12.93 14.55 -18.42
CA ASP A 24 -14.06 13.63 -18.56
C ASP A 24 -13.97 12.48 -17.56
N LYS A 25 -12.76 11.93 -17.35
CA LYS A 25 -12.51 10.94 -16.29
C LYS A 25 -12.73 11.54 -14.91
N ALA A 26 -12.23 12.74 -14.62
CA ALA A 26 -12.44 13.40 -13.34
C ALA A 26 -13.94 13.64 -13.04
N LYS A 27 -14.72 13.96 -14.08
CA LYS A 27 -16.17 14.13 -13.98
C LYS A 27 -16.89 12.81 -13.74
N GLU A 28 -16.51 11.74 -14.44
CA GLU A 28 -17.01 10.38 -14.20
C GLU A 28 -16.78 9.97 -12.73
N TYR A 29 -15.61 10.27 -12.17
CA TYR A 29 -15.32 9.99 -10.74
C TYR A 29 -16.13 10.85 -9.76
N ALA A 30 -16.38 12.12 -10.08
CA ALA A 30 -17.21 13.00 -9.24
C ALA A 30 -18.68 12.52 -9.18
N ASP A 31 -19.17 11.92 -10.27
CA ASP A 31 -20.51 11.35 -10.33
C ASP A 31 -20.59 10.00 -9.59
N TYR A 32 -19.52 9.19 -9.59
CA TYR A 32 -19.41 7.97 -8.77
C TYR A 32 -19.36 8.24 -7.25
N ASP A 33 -18.68 9.31 -6.83
CA ASP A 33 -18.58 9.72 -5.42
C ASP A 33 -19.95 10.18 -4.87
N LYS A 34 -20.74 10.88 -5.71
CA LYS A 34 -22.11 11.29 -5.36
C LYS A 34 -23.12 10.14 -5.36
N ALA A 35 -22.94 9.14 -6.22
CA ALA A 35 -23.90 8.04 -6.37
C ALA A 35 -23.77 6.96 -5.28
N SER A 36 -22.59 6.79 -4.69
CA SER A 36 -22.32 5.61 -3.84
C SER A 36 -22.68 5.79 -2.36
N GLY A 37 -22.65 7.01 -1.79
CA GLY A 37 -23.08 7.30 -0.41
C GLY A 37 -22.39 6.50 0.71
N ILE A 38 -21.50 5.56 0.35
CA ILE A 38 -20.82 4.59 1.18
C ILE A 38 -19.37 4.63 0.72
N VAL A 39 -18.52 5.34 1.48
CA VAL A 39 -17.08 5.38 1.26
C VAL A 39 -16.48 4.04 1.69
N PHE A 40 -16.59 3.02 0.82
CA PHE A 40 -15.75 1.82 0.90
C PHE A 40 -14.90 1.74 -0.37
N PRO A 41 -13.57 1.63 -0.25
CA PRO A 41 -12.66 2.48 -1.02
C PRO A 41 -12.04 1.79 -2.25
N HIS A 42 -12.36 2.30 -3.43
CA HIS A 42 -11.46 2.47 -4.59
C HIS A 42 -12.28 3.08 -5.76
N PRO A 43 -11.76 3.96 -6.65
CA PRO A 43 -10.35 4.18 -6.96
C PRO A 43 -9.92 5.67 -7.02
N LEU A 44 -8.80 5.96 -6.34
CA LEU A 44 -7.90 7.12 -6.46
C LEU A 44 -8.16 8.31 -5.52
N GLY A 45 -7.18 8.55 -4.64
CA GLY A 45 -7.05 9.75 -3.81
C GLY A 45 -7.26 9.54 -2.30
N LYS A 46 -8.18 8.64 -1.91
CA LYS A 46 -8.56 8.43 -0.50
C LYS A 46 -8.73 6.95 -0.15
N VAL A 47 -8.38 6.59 1.08
CA VAL A 47 -8.66 5.29 1.70
C VAL A 47 -9.57 5.58 2.92
N GLY A 48 -10.87 5.46 2.73
CA GLY A 48 -11.86 5.85 3.74
C GLY A 48 -11.80 7.37 4.03
N PRO A 49 -11.84 7.81 5.30
CA PRO A 49 -11.82 9.25 5.63
C PRO A 49 -10.45 9.91 5.50
N PHE A 50 -9.37 9.15 5.23
CA PHE A 50 -8.01 9.65 5.22
C PHE A 50 -7.39 9.69 3.80
N PRO A 51 -6.55 10.70 3.50
CA PRO A 51 -5.75 10.70 2.28
C PRO A 51 -4.75 9.54 2.28
N LEU A 52 -4.52 8.97 1.09
CA LEU A 52 -3.62 7.83 0.88
C LEU A 52 -2.23 8.06 1.46
N ARG A 53 -1.68 9.27 1.34
CA ARG A 53 -0.37 9.62 1.91
C ARG A 53 -0.34 9.44 3.43
N LYS A 54 -1.35 9.94 4.15
CA LYS A 54 -1.44 9.78 5.62
C LYS A 54 -1.56 8.31 6.00
N MET A 55 -2.30 7.51 5.25
CA MET A 55 -2.42 6.07 5.49
C MET A 55 -1.09 5.34 5.27
N VAL A 56 -0.34 5.66 4.21
CA VAL A 56 1.01 5.12 4.00
C VAL A 56 1.93 5.50 5.17
N THR A 57 1.93 6.78 5.59
CA THR A 57 2.75 7.22 6.73
C THR A 57 2.39 6.49 8.01
N ILE A 58 1.10 6.41 8.37
CA ILE A 58 0.64 5.72 9.58
C ILE A 58 1.03 4.25 9.54
N THR A 59 0.76 3.56 8.42
CA THR A 59 1.04 2.13 8.29
C THR A 59 2.54 1.85 8.32
N ALA A 60 3.35 2.69 7.67
CA ALA A 60 4.80 2.61 7.72
C ALA A 60 5.35 2.86 9.14
N SER A 61 4.84 3.87 9.85
CA SER A 61 5.22 4.17 11.24
C SER A 61 4.85 3.05 12.20
N VAL A 62 3.64 2.47 12.08
CA VAL A 62 3.21 1.33 12.90
C VAL A 62 4.09 0.10 12.61
N SER A 63 4.36 -0.17 11.33
CA SER A 63 5.27 -1.26 10.93
C SER A 63 6.67 -1.06 11.49
N LEU A 64 7.19 0.17 11.48
CA LEU A 64 8.50 0.50 12.07
C LEU A 64 8.52 0.28 13.59
N ALA A 65 7.55 0.84 14.32
CA ALA A 65 7.48 0.68 15.77
C ALA A 65 7.39 -0.80 16.16
N PHE A 66 6.55 -1.57 15.46
CA PHE A 66 6.42 -3.00 15.70
C PHE A 66 7.69 -3.77 15.34
N SER A 67 8.36 -3.43 14.24
CA SER A 67 9.63 -4.06 13.85
C SER A 67 10.76 -3.78 14.84
N ILE A 68 10.86 -2.55 15.38
CA ILE A 68 11.85 -2.20 16.41
C ILE A 68 11.58 -3.02 17.68
N PHE A 69 10.32 -3.11 18.10
CA PHE A 69 9.94 -3.97 19.22
C PHE A 69 10.34 -5.42 18.96
N GLN A 70 10.00 -5.98 17.78
CA GLN A 70 10.35 -7.34 17.42
C GLN A 70 11.86 -7.59 17.34
N ILE A 71 12.66 -6.64 16.85
CA ILE A 71 14.13 -6.76 16.82
C ILE A 71 14.68 -6.84 18.25
N LEU A 72 14.17 -6.01 19.16
CA LEU A 72 14.61 -5.97 20.56
C LEU A 72 14.13 -7.18 21.37
N THR A 73 13.00 -7.79 21.00
CA THR A 73 12.41 -8.94 21.70
C THR A 73 12.58 -10.27 20.96
N ALA A 74 13.27 -10.29 19.82
CA ALA A 74 13.39 -11.50 18.99
C ALA A 74 14.15 -12.59 19.75
N MET A 75 13.49 -13.72 19.96
CA MET A 75 14.09 -14.91 20.59
C MET A 75 14.59 -15.94 19.57
N SER A 76 14.45 -15.67 18.26
CA SER A 76 14.85 -16.59 17.20
C SER A 76 15.37 -15.87 15.96
N LEU A 77 16.34 -16.50 15.29
CA LEU A 77 16.94 -15.97 14.05
C LEU A 77 15.89 -15.72 12.94
N PRO A 78 14.90 -16.60 12.71
CA PRO A 78 13.85 -16.33 11.71
C PRO A 78 12.99 -15.11 12.07
N GLY A 79 12.65 -14.95 13.36
CA GLY A 79 11.89 -13.77 13.82
C GLY A 79 12.66 -12.46 13.63
N LEU A 80 13.98 -12.50 13.84
CA LEU A 80 14.87 -11.35 13.61
C LEU A 80 14.94 -10.96 12.13
N ILE A 81 15.02 -11.94 11.22
CA ILE A 81 15.04 -11.68 9.76
C ILE A 81 13.73 -11.04 9.31
N THR A 82 12.57 -11.56 9.75
CA THR A 82 11.26 -10.98 9.41
C THR A 82 11.12 -9.57 9.98
N ALA A 83 11.60 -9.32 11.19
CA ALA A 83 11.56 -8.00 11.81
C ALA A 83 12.44 -6.98 11.07
N ALA A 84 13.66 -7.36 10.68
CA ALA A 84 14.56 -6.54 9.88
C ALA A 84 13.97 -6.22 8.48
N ALA A 85 13.31 -7.20 7.85
CA ALA A 85 12.61 -6.99 6.58
C ALA A 85 11.45 -5.99 6.72
N ARG A 86 10.61 -6.13 7.77
CA ARG A 86 9.54 -5.17 8.08
C ARG A 86 10.07 -3.77 8.37
N PHE A 87 11.22 -3.67 9.03
CA PHE A 87 11.88 -2.40 9.29
C PHE A 87 12.30 -1.70 7.99
N GLY A 88 12.98 -2.42 7.10
CA GLY A 88 13.37 -1.89 5.78
C GLY A 88 12.17 -1.43 4.95
N ILE A 89 11.11 -2.25 4.91
CA ILE A 89 9.85 -1.91 4.21
C ILE A 89 9.20 -0.66 4.81
N GLY A 90 9.22 -0.52 6.14
CA GLY A 90 8.71 0.66 6.83
C GLY A 90 9.48 1.93 6.47
N ILE A 91 10.81 1.88 6.36
CA ILE A 91 11.62 3.00 5.88
C ILE A 91 11.24 3.36 4.44
N ILE A 92 11.14 2.36 3.54
CA ILE A 92 10.74 2.58 2.15
C ILE A 92 9.34 3.22 2.08
N GLY A 93 8.40 2.81 2.93
CA GLY A 93 7.07 3.40 3.03
C GLY A 93 7.08 4.87 3.45
N LEU A 94 7.90 5.23 4.45
CA LEU A 94 8.09 6.63 4.85
C LEU A 94 8.74 7.47 3.73
N LEU A 95 9.77 6.93 3.08
CA LEU A 95 10.41 7.58 1.93
C LEU A 95 9.43 7.78 0.78
N SER A 96 8.58 6.78 0.50
CA SER A 96 7.55 6.84 -0.52
C SER A 96 6.51 7.92 -0.23
N ALA A 97 6.08 8.05 1.04
CA ALA A 97 5.18 9.12 1.47
C ALA A 97 5.85 10.51 1.46
N TYR A 98 7.17 10.59 1.67
CA TYR A 98 7.90 11.86 1.68
C TYR A 98 8.22 12.37 0.28
N GLN A 99 8.83 11.52 -0.55
CA GLN A 99 9.35 11.90 -1.87
C GLN A 99 8.28 11.92 -2.95
N LYS A 100 7.18 11.17 -2.78
CA LYS A 100 6.07 11.07 -3.75
C LYS A 100 6.49 10.59 -5.15
N GLU A 101 7.65 9.94 -5.25
CA GLU A 101 8.14 9.40 -6.52
C GLU A 101 7.46 8.07 -6.84
N GLU A 102 7.00 7.92 -8.09
CA GLU A 102 6.40 6.67 -8.58
C GLU A 102 7.34 5.48 -8.37
N PHE A 103 8.64 5.65 -8.62
CA PHE A 103 9.63 4.59 -8.48
C PHE A 103 9.68 4.03 -7.05
N ILE A 104 9.71 4.91 -6.04
CA ILE A 104 9.79 4.50 -4.63
C ILE A 104 8.48 3.87 -4.18
N ALA A 105 7.34 4.39 -4.65
CA ALA A 105 6.03 3.77 -4.40
C ALA A 105 5.88 2.38 -5.02
N LYS A 106 6.45 2.17 -6.21
CA LYS A 106 6.52 0.87 -6.86
C LYS A 106 7.34 -0.12 -6.02
N VAL A 107 8.54 0.28 -5.60
CA VAL A 107 9.40 -0.55 -4.74
C VAL A 107 8.72 -0.87 -3.42
N PHE A 108 8.04 0.11 -2.81
CA PHE A 108 7.25 -0.09 -1.59
C PHE A 108 6.14 -1.13 -1.78
N ALA A 109 5.34 -1.01 -2.85
CA ALA A 109 4.25 -1.93 -3.15
C ALA A 109 4.75 -3.37 -3.37
N TYR A 110 5.83 -3.56 -4.13
CA TYR A 110 6.41 -4.88 -4.32
C TYR A 110 7.03 -5.46 -3.05
N ALA A 111 7.70 -4.64 -2.24
CA ALA A 111 8.29 -5.09 -0.99
C ALA A 111 7.22 -5.52 0.02
N GLN A 112 6.09 -4.78 0.09
CA GLN A 112 4.93 -5.18 0.89
C GLN A 112 4.25 -6.45 0.35
N ALA A 113 4.12 -6.60 -0.97
CA ALA A 113 3.56 -7.81 -1.56
C ALA A 113 4.42 -9.05 -1.25
N LEU A 114 5.76 -8.92 -1.31
CA LEU A 114 6.68 -9.99 -0.95
C LEU A 114 6.57 -10.35 0.54
N LEU A 115 6.47 -9.35 1.42
CA LEU A 115 6.27 -9.57 2.85
C LEU A 115 4.96 -10.32 3.12
N LEU A 116 3.86 -9.95 2.47
CA LEU A 116 2.58 -10.64 2.59
C LEU A 116 2.68 -12.12 2.21
N ILE A 117 3.43 -12.46 1.15
CA ILE A 117 3.67 -13.86 0.75
C ILE A 117 4.40 -14.60 1.88
N ILE A 118 5.47 -14.02 2.42
CA ILE A 118 6.24 -14.62 3.52
C ILE A 118 5.36 -14.81 4.76
N SER A 119 4.59 -13.79 5.15
CA SER A 119 3.68 -13.88 6.30
C SER A 119 2.57 -14.92 6.09
N SER A 120 2.06 -15.06 4.87
CA SER A 120 1.07 -16.09 4.54
C SER A 120 1.65 -17.51 4.63
N LEU A 121 2.90 -17.71 4.20
CA LEU A 121 3.62 -18.98 4.37
C LEU A 121 3.85 -19.30 5.86
N LEU A 122 4.21 -18.30 6.67
CA LEU A 122 4.36 -18.47 8.11
C LEU A 122 3.04 -18.84 8.79
N LEU A 123 1.92 -18.22 8.37
CA LEU A 123 0.59 -18.58 8.85
C LEU A 123 0.22 -20.02 8.48
N LEU A 124 0.47 -20.44 7.24
CA LEU A 124 0.23 -21.82 6.82
C LEU A 124 1.02 -22.80 7.69
N THR A 125 2.29 -22.49 7.97
CA THR A 125 3.15 -23.30 8.84
C THR A 125 2.62 -23.36 10.27
N ALA A 126 2.12 -22.24 10.80
CA ALA A 126 1.50 -22.16 12.13
C ALA A 126 0.20 -22.98 12.20
N VAL A 127 -0.64 -22.92 11.16
CA VAL A 127 -1.87 -23.74 11.06
C VAL A 127 -1.52 -25.23 11.04
N LEU A 128 -0.56 -25.63 10.21
CA LEU A 128 -0.10 -27.02 10.15
C LEU A 128 0.46 -27.49 11.50
N PHE A 129 1.23 -26.65 12.20
CA PHE A 129 1.75 -26.96 13.52
C PHE A 129 0.63 -27.16 14.56
N VAL A 130 -0.40 -26.31 14.54
CA VAL A 130 -1.58 -26.45 15.42
C VAL A 130 -2.33 -27.75 15.15
N LEU A 131 -2.54 -28.09 13.87
CA LEU A 131 -3.25 -29.31 13.46
C LEU A 131 -2.45 -30.59 13.80
N LEU A 132 -1.14 -30.59 13.53
CA LEU A 132 -0.27 -31.75 13.75
C LEU A 132 -0.03 -32.06 15.23
N ARG A 133 -0.01 -31.03 16.09
CA ARG A 133 0.30 -31.25 17.52
C ARG A 133 -0.86 -31.91 18.29
N MET A 134 -2.02 -32.17 17.66
CA MET A 134 -3.24 -32.80 18.25
C MET A 134 -3.51 -32.39 19.70
N GLY A 135 -3.21 -31.14 20.04
CA GLY A 135 -3.13 -30.67 21.40
C GLY A 135 -3.36 -29.18 21.38
N PHE A 136 -4.59 -28.79 21.73
CA PHE A 136 -4.99 -27.42 22.04
C PHE A 136 -4.19 -26.92 23.24
N SER A 137 -2.93 -26.58 23.01
CA SER A 137 -2.12 -25.81 23.93
C SER A 137 -2.48 -24.34 23.74
N ILE A 138 -2.75 -23.64 24.86
CA ILE A 138 -2.98 -22.19 24.87
C ILE A 138 -1.85 -21.47 24.12
N PHE A 139 -0.62 -21.96 24.24
CA PHE A 139 0.54 -21.43 23.52
C PHE A 139 0.38 -21.51 22.00
N SER A 140 -0.04 -22.66 21.46
CA SER A 140 -0.24 -22.83 20.02
C SER A 140 -1.37 -21.94 19.48
N PHE A 141 -2.42 -21.71 20.28
CA PHE A 141 -3.54 -20.85 19.92
C PHE A 141 -3.15 -19.35 19.93
N VAL A 142 -2.37 -18.92 20.93
CA VAL A 142 -1.82 -17.55 21.00
C VAL A 142 -0.92 -17.26 19.79
N VAL A 143 -0.05 -18.21 19.41
CA VAL A 143 0.80 -18.08 18.21
C VAL A 143 -0.05 -17.97 16.94
N LEU A 144 -1.13 -18.75 16.82
CA LEU A 144 -2.05 -18.68 15.68
C LEU A 144 -2.77 -17.33 15.58
N ILE A 145 -3.29 -16.80 16.69
CA ILE A 145 -3.93 -15.47 16.72
C ILE A 145 -2.95 -14.38 16.31
N ILE A 146 -1.74 -14.39 16.87
CA ILE A 146 -0.71 -13.40 16.53
C ILE A 146 -0.35 -13.50 15.04
N ALA A 147 -0.23 -14.72 14.49
CA ALA A 147 0.03 -14.93 13.08
C ALA A 147 -1.11 -14.41 12.18
N LEU A 148 -2.36 -14.65 12.56
CA LEU A 148 -3.54 -14.13 11.84
C LEU A 148 -3.59 -12.60 11.84
N LEU A 149 -3.38 -11.97 12.99
CA LEU A 149 -3.35 -10.51 13.10
C LEU A 149 -2.20 -9.91 12.30
N ALA A 150 -1.03 -10.54 12.30
CA ALA A 150 0.12 -10.10 11.51
C ALA A 150 -0.18 -10.16 10.00
N VAL A 151 -0.78 -11.25 9.51
CA VAL A 151 -1.16 -11.38 8.10
C VAL A 151 -2.25 -10.39 7.72
N ALA A 152 -3.26 -10.17 8.59
CA ALA A 152 -4.31 -9.19 8.34
C ALA A 152 -3.73 -7.76 8.21
N PHE A 153 -2.77 -7.41 9.08
CA PHE A 153 -2.07 -6.13 9.00
C PHE A 153 -1.22 -6.02 7.73
N ASP A 154 -0.42 -7.04 7.40
CA ASP A 154 0.42 -7.05 6.20
C ASP A 154 -0.45 -6.98 4.92
N TYR A 155 -1.62 -7.62 4.92
CA TYR A 155 -2.58 -7.53 3.82
C TYR A 155 -3.10 -6.10 3.64
N PHE A 156 -3.51 -5.46 4.74
CA PHE A 156 -3.95 -4.07 4.72
C PHE A 156 -2.85 -3.12 4.26
N ALA A 157 -1.60 -3.35 4.71
CA ALA A 157 -0.44 -2.55 4.31
C ALA A 157 -0.09 -2.72 2.82
N ALA A 158 -0.13 -3.96 2.31
CA ALA A 158 0.08 -4.25 0.90
C ALA A 158 -0.99 -3.64 0.01
N TRP A 159 -2.25 -3.68 0.47
CA TRP A 159 -3.36 -3.02 -0.21
C TRP A 159 -3.12 -1.50 -0.30
N ILE A 160 -2.85 -0.81 0.82
CA ILE A 160 -2.52 0.63 0.82
C ILE A 160 -1.33 0.96 -0.09
N ALA A 161 -0.27 0.16 -0.02
CA ALA A 161 0.94 0.37 -0.83
C ALA A 161 0.64 0.28 -2.33
N SER A 162 -0.13 -0.72 -2.75
CA SER A 162 -0.57 -0.88 -4.14
C SER A 162 -1.45 0.30 -4.58
N SER A 163 -2.40 0.71 -3.73
CA SER A 163 -3.30 1.83 -4.02
C SER A 163 -2.54 3.15 -4.15
N TYR A 164 -1.51 3.37 -3.32
CA TYR A 164 -0.66 4.56 -3.37
C TYR A 164 0.20 4.59 -4.65
N TYR A 165 0.81 3.46 -5.01
CA TYR A 165 1.55 3.32 -6.26
C TYR A 165 0.65 3.61 -7.47
N GLU A 166 -0.54 3.02 -7.51
CA GLU A 166 -1.46 3.21 -8.61
C GLU A 166 -2.00 4.65 -8.71
N ALA A 167 -2.21 5.31 -7.56
CA ALA A 167 -2.58 6.72 -7.53
C ALA A 167 -1.48 7.63 -8.09
N LEU A 168 -0.22 7.41 -7.71
CA LEU A 168 0.91 8.16 -8.25
C LEU A 168 1.12 7.89 -9.75
N ARG A 169 1.03 6.63 -10.19
CA ARG A 169 1.15 6.24 -11.60
C ARG A 169 0.07 6.89 -12.48
N ARG A 170 -1.14 7.06 -11.96
CA ARG A 170 -2.25 7.70 -12.67
C ARG A 170 -2.29 9.23 -12.49
N GLY A 171 -1.32 9.81 -11.76
CA GLY A 171 -1.25 11.25 -11.53
C GLY A 171 -2.35 11.82 -10.64
N VAL A 172 -3.01 10.99 -9.82
CA VAL A 172 -4.08 11.45 -8.93
C VAL A 172 -3.53 12.01 -7.63
N SER A 173 -4.09 13.11 -7.16
CA SER A 173 -3.73 13.72 -5.87
C SER A 173 -3.95 12.73 -4.72
N VAL A 174 -2.84 12.29 -4.12
CA VAL A 174 -2.78 11.43 -2.93
C VAL A 174 -2.88 12.23 -1.63
N GLU A 175 -2.99 13.56 -1.72
CA GLU A 175 -2.98 14.47 -0.56
C GLU A 175 -4.38 14.88 -0.10
N SER A 176 -5.39 14.82 -0.98
CA SER A 176 -6.74 15.39 -0.78
C SER A 176 -6.69 16.84 -0.28
N GLU A 177 -7.09 17.75 -1.17
CA GLU A 177 -7.39 19.15 -0.88
C GLU A 177 -8.16 19.31 0.44
N ALA A 178 -7.58 20.11 1.33
CA ALA A 178 -8.27 20.78 2.41
C ALA A 178 -8.48 22.24 1.99
#